data_AF-A0A950BK86-F1
#
_entry.id   AF-A0A950BK86-F1
#
_cell.length_a   1.000
_cell.length_b   1.000
_cell.length_c   1.000
_cell.angle_alpha   90.00
_cell.angle_beta   90.00
_cell.angle_gamma   90.00
#
_symmetry.space_group_name_H-M   'P 1'
#
loop_
_entity.id
_entity.type
_entity.pdbx_description
1 polymer ?
#
loop_
_entity_poly.entity_id
_entity_poly.type
_entity_poly.pdbx_seq_one_letter_code
_entity_poly.pdbx_strand_id
1 'polypeptide(L)'
;MNWREKVVQSSDRVICALIAVLVLGSVLGFGGAVWWFRPVMAVAAFLLVAIKLAQSLATGRMPILKSPLGLLGLLALGLGVVQLAPLPAGLASRLSPAAHEAYARGLLPRLVHKDDPEASLPQAPQLRSPASLDRSATLRWLVEAAACLGIFWSVSHFTDRLGRLYLVWGLVVAAFLFNVALAIVQITNRSDGLYGLFIPGSGPSWAPSLNDLLDAPTTAALRNLADSSEL
;
A
#
# COMPACT_ATOMS: atom_id res chain seq x y z
N MET A 1 14.77 13.49 -36.94
CA MET A 1 14.15 13.14 -35.64
C MET A 1 15.02 12.08 -34.99
N ASN A 2 15.74 12.46 -33.93
CA ASN A 2 16.74 11.60 -33.29
C ASN A 2 16.06 10.43 -32.59
N TRP A 3 16.65 9.22 -32.63
CA TRP A 3 16.14 8.02 -31.95
C TRP A 3 15.76 8.28 -30.48
N ARG A 4 16.58 9.10 -29.79
CA ARG A 4 16.35 9.53 -28.40
C ARG A 4 15.03 10.29 -28.20
N GLU A 5 14.63 11.13 -29.16
CA GLU A 5 13.39 11.90 -29.08
C GLU A 5 12.17 10.99 -29.26
N LYS A 6 12.24 10.01 -30.17
CA LYS A 6 11.19 9.00 -30.35
C LYS A 6 11.00 8.15 -29.10
N VAL A 7 12.10 7.71 -28.48
CA VAL A 7 12.05 6.93 -27.23
C VAL A 7 11.41 7.75 -26.11
N VAL A 8 11.84 9.00 -25.91
CA VAL A 8 11.27 9.88 -24.88
C VAL A 8 9.79 10.16 -25.11
N GLN A 9 9.37 10.43 -26.35
CA GLN A 9 7.97 10.70 -26.68
C GLN A 9 7.07 9.48 -26.48
N SER A 10 7.54 8.29 -26.87
CA SER A 10 6.82 7.04 -26.62
C SER A 10 6.71 6.75 -25.11
N SER A 11 7.80 6.92 -24.36
CA SER A 11 7.77 6.77 -22.90
C SER A 11 6.81 7.75 -22.23
N ASP A 12 6.74 9.00 -22.67
CA ASP A 12 5.81 9.99 -22.12
C ASP A 12 4.34 9.56 -22.30
N ARG A 13 3.98 9.01 -23.47
CA ARG A 13 2.61 8.51 -23.72
C ARG A 13 2.28 7.34 -22.80
N VAL A 14 3.22 6.42 -22.61
CA VAL A 14 3.03 5.27 -21.71
C VAL A 14 2.91 5.75 -20.26
N ILE A 15 3.73 6.72 -19.83
CA ILE A 15 3.62 7.33 -18.49
C ILE A 15 2.24 7.98 -18.30
N CYS A 16 1.75 8.74 -19.27
CA CYS A 16 0.39 9.30 -19.21
C CYS A 16 -0.67 8.22 -19.05
N ALA A 17 -0.60 7.16 -19.85
CA ALA A 17 -1.55 6.05 -19.78
C ALA A 17 -1.50 5.35 -18.41
N LEU A 18 -0.29 5.12 -17.87
CA LEU A 18 -0.12 4.52 -16.55
C LEU A 18 -0.66 5.41 -15.43
N ILE A 19 -0.44 6.73 -15.50
CA ILE A 19 -1.02 7.66 -14.52
C ILE A 19 -2.55 7.66 -14.61
N ALA A 20 -3.11 7.66 -15.82
CA ALA A 20 -4.56 7.56 -16.02
C ALA A 20 -5.13 6.26 -15.44
N VAL A 21 -4.47 5.13 -15.69
CA VAL A 21 -4.84 3.83 -15.11
C VAL A 21 -4.73 3.86 -13.59
N LEU A 22 -3.68 4.45 -13.02
CA LEU A 22 -3.53 4.51 -11.56
C LEU A 22 -4.62 5.40 -10.92
N VAL A 23 -4.90 6.57 -11.49
CA VAL A 23 -5.89 7.51 -10.92
C VAL A 23 -7.30 7.01 -11.16
N LEU A 24 -7.69 6.77 -12.41
CA LEU A 24 -9.07 6.34 -12.74
C LEU A 24 -9.32 4.89 -12.33
N GLY A 25 -8.32 4.02 -12.48
CA GLY A 25 -8.43 2.64 -12.03
C GLY A 25 -8.64 2.56 -10.52
N SER A 26 -7.98 3.41 -9.72
CA SER A 26 -8.24 3.44 -8.27
C SER A 26 -9.68 3.78 -7.89
N VAL A 27 -10.32 4.63 -8.69
CA VAL A 27 -11.74 4.96 -8.52
C VAL A 27 -12.65 3.83 -8.98
N LEU A 28 -12.35 3.22 -10.13
CA LEU A 28 -13.15 2.14 -10.70
C LEU A 28 -12.98 0.79 -9.97
N GLY A 29 -11.84 0.59 -9.30
CA GLY A 29 -11.53 -0.63 -8.55
C GLY A 29 -12.22 -0.75 -7.19
N PHE A 30 -13.14 0.16 -6.87
CA PHE A 30 -13.90 0.17 -5.62
C PHE A 30 -13.02 0.02 -4.38
N GLY A 31 -11.91 0.77 -4.31
CA GLY A 31 -11.00 0.70 -3.16
C GLY A 31 -10.26 -0.64 -2.98
N GLY A 32 -10.23 -1.49 -4.01
CA GLY A 32 -9.53 -2.78 -3.99
C GLY A 32 -10.36 -3.95 -3.50
N ALA A 33 -11.68 -3.83 -3.56
CA ALA A 33 -12.59 -4.94 -3.31
C ALA A 33 -12.46 -6.08 -4.33
N VAL A 34 -11.98 -5.78 -5.55
CA VAL A 34 -11.73 -6.81 -6.57
C VAL A 34 -10.33 -7.41 -6.37
N TRP A 35 -10.23 -8.74 -6.26
CA TRP A 35 -8.97 -9.42 -5.94
C TRP A 35 -7.82 -9.12 -6.93
N TRP A 36 -8.11 -8.98 -8.24
CA TRP A 36 -7.12 -8.70 -9.27
C TRP A 36 -6.73 -7.22 -9.35
N PHE A 37 -7.47 -6.32 -8.71
CA PHE A 37 -7.18 -4.88 -8.75
C PHE A 37 -5.82 -4.58 -8.11
N ARG A 38 -5.53 -5.22 -6.97
CA ARG A 38 -4.30 -5.01 -6.21
C ARG A 38 -3.04 -5.37 -7.02
N PRO A 39 -2.94 -6.55 -7.67
CA PRO A 39 -1.78 -6.86 -8.51
C PRO A 39 -1.69 -5.96 -9.75
N VAL A 40 -2.81 -5.59 -10.38
CA VAL A 40 -2.80 -4.66 -11.54
C VAL A 40 -2.21 -3.30 -11.15
N MET A 41 -2.65 -2.74 -10.02
CA MET A 41 -2.13 -1.46 -9.52
C MET A 41 -0.66 -1.54 -9.12
N ALA A 42 -0.23 -2.65 -8.51
CA ALA A 42 1.17 -2.88 -8.18
C ALA A 42 2.05 -2.93 -9.44
N VAL A 43 1.61 -3.65 -10.48
CA VAL A 43 2.32 -3.73 -11.76
C VAL A 43 2.35 -2.36 -12.45
N ALA A 44 1.24 -1.62 -12.47
CA ALA A 44 1.18 -0.28 -13.05
C ALA A 44 2.12 0.70 -12.35
N ALA A 45 2.16 0.68 -11.01
CA ALA A 45 3.07 1.49 -10.21
C ALA A 45 4.55 1.14 -10.49
N PHE A 46 4.86 -0.16 -10.54
CA PHE A 46 6.20 -0.64 -10.86
C PHE A 46 6.65 -0.21 -12.26
N LEU A 47 5.80 -0.41 -13.27
CA LEU A 47 6.09 0.01 -14.65
C LEU A 47 6.29 1.51 -14.75
N LEU A 48 5.48 2.32 -14.05
CA LEU A 48 5.62 3.77 -14.03
C LEU A 48 7.03 4.18 -13.54
N VAL A 49 7.45 3.64 -12.41
CA VAL A 49 8.77 3.92 -11.82
C VAL A 49 9.90 3.42 -12.73
N ALA A 50 9.79 2.19 -13.26
CA ALA A 50 10.80 1.59 -14.12
C ALA A 50 11.01 2.39 -15.42
N ILE A 51 9.93 2.78 -16.09
CA ILE A 51 9.99 3.60 -17.31
C ILE A 51 10.57 4.97 -17.01
N LYS A 52 10.20 5.57 -15.87
CA LYS A 52 10.74 6.88 -15.48
C LYS A 52 12.23 6.83 -15.18
N LEU A 53 12.70 5.79 -14.50
CA LEU A 53 14.12 5.55 -14.26
C LEU A 53 14.88 5.35 -15.58
N ALA A 54 14.35 4.52 -16.48
CA ALA A 54 14.94 4.30 -17.81
C ALA A 54 15.01 5.59 -18.63
N GLN A 55 13.96 6.42 -18.58
CA GLN A 55 13.93 7.74 -19.22
C GLN A 55 15.01 8.68 -18.63
N SER A 56 15.18 8.67 -17.30
CA SER A 56 16.20 9.48 -16.61
C SER A 56 17.63 9.05 -16.99
N LEU A 57 17.87 7.74 -17.09
CA LEU A 57 19.14 7.17 -17.49
C LEU A 57 19.46 7.53 -18.95
N ALA A 58 18.48 7.37 -19.85
CA ALA A 58 18.63 7.71 -21.27
C ALA A 58 18.87 9.21 -21.51
N THR A 59 18.39 10.07 -20.60
CA THR A 59 18.61 11.53 -20.66
C THR A 59 19.85 11.99 -19.89
N GLY A 60 20.59 11.07 -19.25
CA GLY A 60 21.83 11.37 -18.52
C GLY A 60 21.63 12.23 -17.26
N ARG A 61 20.38 12.40 -16.81
CA ARG A 61 20.05 13.13 -15.59
C ARG A 61 19.66 12.10 -14.54
N MET A 62 20.47 11.94 -13.50
CA MET A 62 20.08 11.18 -12.30
C MET A 62 19.60 12.15 -11.21
N PRO A 63 18.31 12.56 -11.20
CA PRO A 63 17.76 13.45 -10.18
C PRO A 63 17.56 12.75 -8.82
N ILE A 64 17.83 11.44 -8.72
CA ILE A 64 17.55 10.60 -7.55
C ILE A 64 18.20 11.19 -6.28
N LEU A 65 19.40 11.75 -6.36
CA LEU A 65 20.09 12.35 -5.21
C LEU A 65 19.67 13.79 -4.88
N LYS A 66 18.97 14.50 -5.77
CA LYS A 66 18.59 15.91 -5.56
C LYS A 66 17.18 16.07 -5.00
N SER A 67 16.37 15.01 -5.02
CA SER A 67 15.00 15.05 -4.53
C SER A 67 14.91 14.50 -3.11
N PRO A 68 14.26 15.21 -2.16
CA PRO A 68 14.02 14.67 -0.81
C PRO A 68 13.23 13.35 -0.85
N LEU A 69 12.44 13.12 -1.91
CA LEU A 69 11.71 11.88 -2.16
C LEU A 69 12.64 10.69 -2.47
N GLY A 70 13.78 10.95 -3.11
CA GLY A 70 14.78 9.91 -3.38
C GLY A 70 15.45 9.41 -2.10
N LEU A 71 15.72 10.32 -1.16
CA LEU A 71 16.26 9.98 0.16
C LEU A 71 15.25 9.18 0.98
N LEU A 72 13.97 9.55 0.95
CA LEU A 72 12.90 8.75 1.55
C LEU A 72 12.80 7.36 0.92
N GLY A 73 13.02 7.25 -0.40
CA GLY A 73 13.01 5.96 -1.10
C GLY A 73 14.16 5.05 -0.67
N LEU A 74 15.36 5.61 -0.54
CA LEU A 74 16.52 4.91 0.01
C LEU A 74 16.28 4.46 1.46
N LEU A 75 15.67 5.31 2.28
CA LEU A 75 15.34 4.99 3.66
C LEU A 75 14.30 3.86 3.73
N ALA A 76 13.26 3.90 2.88
CA ALA A 76 12.26 2.83 2.77
C ALA A 76 12.91 1.51 2.34
N LEU A 77 13.81 1.52 1.34
CA LEU A 77 14.57 0.34 0.94
C LEU A 77 15.46 -0.18 2.07
N GLY A 78 16.14 0.70 2.80
CA GLY A 78 16.95 0.35 3.97
C GLY A 78 16.11 -0.32 5.07
N LEU A 79 14.94 0.25 5.39
CA LEU A 79 13.99 -0.36 6.33
C LEU A 79 13.50 -1.72 5.83
N GLY A 80 13.21 -1.86 4.54
CA GLY A 80 12.84 -3.14 3.93
C GLY A 80 13.93 -4.21 4.11
N VAL A 81 15.19 -3.87 3.86
CA VAL A 81 16.34 -4.77 4.07
C VAL A 81 16.49 -5.16 5.55
N VAL A 82 16.34 -4.19 6.47
CA VAL A 82 16.39 -4.46 7.91
C VAL A 82 15.25 -5.38 8.36
N GLN A 83 14.05 -5.27 7.76
CA GLN A 83 12.93 -6.18 8.02
C GLN A 83 13.10 -7.56 7.35
N LEU A 84 13.95 -7.66 6.33
CA LEU A 84 14.29 -8.92 5.66
C LEU A 84 15.39 -9.71 6.40
N ALA A 85 16.32 -9.01 7.04
CA ALA A 85 17.43 -9.61 7.79
C ALA A 85 17.01 -9.95 9.25
N PRO A 86 17.18 -11.20 9.72
CA PRO A 86 16.98 -11.53 11.12
C PRO A 86 18.07 -10.87 11.96
N LEU A 87 17.68 -9.94 12.84
CA LEU A 87 18.61 -9.17 13.67
C LEU A 87 19.22 -10.05 14.77
N PRO A 88 20.52 -9.86 15.10
CA PRO A 88 21.11 -10.50 16.27
C PRO A 88 20.46 -9.99 17.56
N ALA A 89 20.38 -10.85 18.58
CA ALA A 89 19.64 -10.60 19.82
C ALA A 89 19.96 -9.24 20.49
N GLY A 90 21.22 -8.81 20.45
CA GLY A 90 21.65 -7.52 21.04
C GLY A 90 21.15 -6.27 20.31
N LEU A 91 20.86 -6.36 19.00
CA LEU A 91 20.26 -5.26 18.24
C LEU A 91 18.73 -5.32 18.33
N ALA A 92 18.16 -6.53 18.33
CA ALA A 92 16.72 -6.72 18.46
C ALA A 92 16.20 -6.24 19.83
N SER A 93 16.92 -6.49 20.93
CA SER A 93 16.54 -6.03 22.27
C SER A 93 16.59 -4.51 22.44
N ARG A 94 17.38 -3.80 21.62
CA ARG A 94 17.49 -2.33 21.65
C ARG A 94 16.49 -1.63 20.72
N LEU A 95 16.27 -2.19 19.53
CA LEU A 95 15.39 -1.60 18.52
C LEU A 95 13.91 -1.96 18.75
N SER A 96 13.63 -3.18 19.21
CA SER A 96 12.28 -3.71 19.34
C SER A 96 12.19 -4.72 20.49
N PRO A 97 12.30 -4.25 21.75
CA PRO A 97 12.29 -5.12 22.93
C PRO A 97 11.04 -5.99 23.02
N ALA A 98 9.87 -5.44 22.67
CA ALA A 98 8.61 -6.18 22.68
C ALA A 98 8.56 -7.32 21.64
N ALA A 99 9.12 -7.12 20.45
CA ALA A 99 9.19 -8.18 19.43
C ALA A 99 10.19 -9.26 19.85
N HIS A 100 11.35 -8.86 20.37
CA HIS A 100 12.35 -9.82 20.86
C HIS A 100 11.78 -10.70 21.98
N GLU A 101 11.09 -10.10 22.95
CA GLU A 101 10.47 -10.83 24.06
C GLU A 101 9.36 -11.78 23.59
N ALA A 102 8.49 -11.33 22.67
CA ALA A 102 7.42 -12.15 22.12
C ALA A 102 7.96 -13.36 21.33
N TYR A 103 8.99 -13.16 20.49
CA TYR A 103 9.57 -14.24 19.69
C TYR A 103 10.50 -15.18 20.49
N ALA A 104 11.18 -14.67 21.52
CA ALA A 104 12.07 -15.49 22.34
C ALA A 104 11.31 -16.31 23.40
N ARG A 105 10.18 -15.80 23.91
CA ARG A 105 9.40 -16.46 24.97
C ARG A 105 8.08 -17.07 24.50
N GLY A 106 7.61 -16.72 23.30
CA GLY A 106 6.30 -17.15 22.78
C GLY A 106 5.10 -16.42 23.41
N LEU A 107 5.35 -15.37 24.20
CA LEU A 107 4.35 -14.63 24.97
C LEU A 107 4.83 -13.21 25.26
N LEU A 108 3.89 -12.27 25.38
CA LEU A 108 4.14 -10.85 25.64
C LEU A 108 4.25 -10.60 27.16
N PRO A 109 5.44 -10.30 27.71
CA PRO A 109 5.64 -10.14 29.16
C PRO A 109 4.74 -9.09 29.78
N ARG A 110 4.43 -8.03 29.04
CA ARG A 110 3.56 -6.93 29.48
C ARG A 110 2.11 -7.37 29.71
N LEU A 111 1.62 -8.38 28.99
CA LEU A 111 0.29 -8.94 29.21
C LEU A 111 0.31 -9.88 30.41
N VAL A 112 1.36 -10.71 30.53
CA VAL A 112 1.52 -11.62 31.67
C VAL A 112 1.59 -10.86 33.00
N HIS A 113 2.39 -9.80 33.08
CA HIS A 113 2.48 -8.98 34.30
C HIS A 113 1.24 -8.12 34.57
N LYS A 114 0.37 -7.95 33.57
CA LYS A 114 -0.92 -7.29 33.75
C LYS A 114 -1.93 -8.22 34.42
N ASP A 115 -1.84 -9.52 34.13
CA ASP A 115 -2.71 -10.56 34.70
C ASP A 115 -2.15 -11.09 36.04
N ASP A 116 -0.83 -11.22 36.17
CA ASP A 116 -0.13 -11.60 37.39
C ASP A 116 1.18 -10.80 37.57
N PRO A 117 1.20 -9.77 38.44
CA PRO A 117 2.35 -8.89 38.62
C PRO A 117 3.56 -9.57 39.30
N GLU A 118 3.39 -10.74 39.95
CA GLU A 118 4.49 -11.47 40.59
C GLU A 118 5.08 -12.59 39.71
N ALA A 119 4.57 -12.75 38.48
CA ALA A 119 4.99 -13.79 37.56
C ALA A 119 6.48 -13.68 37.18
N SER A 120 7.30 -14.62 37.65
CA SER A 120 8.72 -14.70 37.27
C SER A 120 8.88 -15.37 35.89
N LEU A 121 9.20 -14.57 34.88
CA LEU A 121 9.41 -15.07 33.51
C LEU A 121 10.85 -15.57 33.29
N PRO A 122 11.05 -16.71 32.59
CA PRO A 122 12.37 -17.20 32.22
C PRO A 122 13.17 -16.17 31.42
N GLN A 123 14.50 -16.20 31.55
CA GLN A 123 15.38 -15.36 30.71
C GLN A 123 15.16 -15.66 29.23
N ALA A 124 15.02 -14.61 28.42
CA ALA A 124 14.82 -14.75 26.99
C ALA A 124 16.06 -15.38 26.34
N PRO A 125 15.93 -16.52 25.63
CA PRO A 125 17.05 -17.11 24.91
C PRO A 125 17.57 -16.16 23.82
N GLN A 126 18.89 -16.14 23.60
CA GLN A 126 19.53 -15.30 22.58
C GLN A 126 19.26 -15.85 21.17
N LEU A 127 18.05 -15.62 20.68
CA LEU A 127 17.61 -16.00 19.34
C LEU A 127 17.69 -14.80 18.40
N ARG A 128 17.90 -15.06 17.11
CA ARG A 128 17.72 -14.03 16.08
C ARG A 128 16.23 -13.79 15.91
N SER A 129 15.78 -12.57 16.17
CA SER A 129 14.37 -12.20 16.09
C SER A 129 14.17 -11.10 15.05
N PRO A 130 13.03 -11.11 14.32
CA PRO A 130 12.70 -10.04 13.40
C PRO A 130 12.50 -8.71 14.15
N ALA A 131 12.65 -7.60 13.42
CA ALA A 131 12.60 -6.26 14.00
C ALA A 131 11.19 -5.81 14.40
N SER A 132 10.13 -6.42 13.85
CA SER A 132 8.74 -6.11 14.18
C SER A 132 7.98 -7.34 14.67
N LEU A 133 6.94 -7.08 15.46
CA LEU A 133 6.09 -8.09 16.08
C LEU A 133 5.19 -8.80 15.06
N ASP A 134 4.69 -8.07 14.07
CA ASP A 134 4.03 -8.61 12.88
C ASP A 134 4.81 -8.22 11.63
N ARG A 135 5.70 -9.13 11.21
CA ARG A 135 6.58 -8.92 10.06
C ARG A 135 5.80 -8.79 8.75
N SER A 136 4.74 -9.57 8.56
CA SER A 136 4.00 -9.58 7.29
C SER A 136 3.20 -8.30 7.11
N ALA A 137 2.54 -7.81 8.17
CA ALA A 137 1.86 -6.53 8.15
C ALA A 137 2.83 -5.37 7.94
N THR A 138 3.99 -5.39 8.62
CA THR A 138 5.02 -4.34 8.47
C THR A 138 5.58 -4.28 7.05
N LEU A 139 5.92 -5.44 6.46
CA LEU A 139 6.41 -5.51 5.08
C LEU A 139 5.34 -5.08 4.08
N ARG A 140 4.09 -5.49 4.27
CA ARG A 140 2.97 -5.07 3.41
C ARG A 140 2.81 -3.56 3.43
N TRP A 141 2.78 -2.95 4.62
CA TRP A 141 2.70 -1.50 4.76
C TRP A 141 3.88 -0.80 4.08
N LEU A 142 5.10 -1.33 4.26
CA LEU A 142 6.31 -0.75 3.68
C LEU A 142 6.30 -0.84 2.14
N VAL A 143 5.81 -1.93 1.57
CA VAL A 143 5.61 -2.08 0.13
C VAL A 143 4.56 -1.11 -0.40
N GLU A 144 3.43 -0.97 0.28
CA GLU A 144 2.37 -0.01 -0.09
C GLU A 144 2.90 1.43 -0.02
N ALA A 145 3.61 1.80 1.04
CA ALA A 145 4.23 3.10 1.20
C ALA A 145 5.31 3.38 0.13
N ALA A 146 6.13 2.38 -0.20
CA ALA A 146 7.14 2.49 -1.26
C ALA A 146 6.51 2.67 -2.65
N ALA A 147 5.39 1.98 -2.93
CA ALA A 147 4.64 2.16 -4.17
C ALA A 147 4.08 3.59 -4.27
N CYS A 148 3.43 4.10 -3.22
CA CYS A 148 2.94 5.48 -3.15
C CYS A 148 4.06 6.50 -3.36
N LEU A 149 5.20 6.31 -2.69
CA LEU A 149 6.36 7.17 -2.83
C LEU A 149 6.92 7.15 -4.25
N GLY A 150 7.02 5.96 -4.86
CA GLY A 150 7.48 5.78 -6.23
C GLY A 150 6.58 6.46 -7.26
N ILE A 151 5.25 6.35 -7.09
CA ILE A 151 4.28 7.06 -7.92
C ILE A 151 4.46 8.56 -7.76
N PHE A 152 4.52 9.07 -6.52
CA PHE A 152 4.66 10.50 -6.26
C PHE A 152 5.95 11.06 -6.86
N TRP A 153 7.08 10.37 -6.66
CA TRP A 153 8.37 10.71 -7.26
C TRP A 153 8.31 10.72 -8.80
N SER A 154 7.65 9.73 -9.40
CA SER A 154 7.52 9.62 -10.85
C SER A 154 6.67 10.76 -11.43
N VAL A 155 5.54 11.06 -10.77
CA VAL A 155 4.63 12.14 -11.15
C VAL A 155 5.32 13.51 -10.97
N SER A 156 6.01 13.75 -9.85
CA SER A 156 6.67 15.03 -9.59
C SER A 156 7.71 15.37 -10.67
N HIS A 157 8.46 14.38 -11.15
CA HIS A 157 9.42 14.54 -12.26
C HIS A 157 8.77 14.49 -13.65
N PHE A 158 7.51 14.10 -13.74
CA PHE A 158 6.77 14.12 -15.00
C PHE A 158 6.11 15.48 -15.24
N THR A 159 5.64 16.13 -14.17
CA THR A 159 4.89 17.39 -14.19
C THR A 159 5.73 18.66 -14.38
N ASP A 160 7.00 18.55 -14.79
CA ASP A 160 7.89 19.69 -15.07
C ASP A 160 7.34 20.67 -16.13
N ARG A 161 6.32 20.27 -16.90
CA ARG A 161 5.63 21.12 -17.90
C ARG A 161 4.17 21.32 -17.52
N LEU A 162 3.68 22.56 -17.65
CA LEU A 162 2.29 22.94 -17.38
C LEU A 162 1.26 22.01 -18.02
N GLY A 163 1.43 21.65 -19.30
CA GLY A 163 0.48 20.76 -19.98
C GLY A 163 0.37 19.37 -19.33
N ARG A 164 1.46 18.84 -18.78
CA ARG A 164 1.45 17.54 -18.06
C ARG A 164 0.85 17.68 -16.67
N LEU A 165 1.13 18.80 -16.00
CA LEU A 165 0.51 19.13 -14.72
C LEU A 165 -1.03 19.21 -14.86
N TYR A 166 -1.53 19.89 -15.89
CA TYR A 166 -2.97 19.97 -16.17
C TYR A 166 -3.58 18.60 -16.48
N LEU A 167 -2.88 17.70 -17.15
CA LEU A 167 -3.35 16.34 -17.39
C LEU A 167 -3.56 15.59 -16.06
N VAL A 168 -2.57 15.63 -15.16
CA VAL A 168 -2.67 14.97 -13.85
C VAL A 168 -3.82 15.55 -13.03
N TRP A 169 -3.92 16.88 -12.96
CA TRP A 169 -5.05 17.55 -12.29
C TRP A 169 -6.39 17.21 -12.92
N GLY A 170 -6.47 17.19 -14.25
CA GLY A 170 -7.66 16.81 -14.98
C GLY A 170 -8.12 15.39 -14.65
N LEU A 171 -7.19 14.43 -14.54
CA LEU A 171 -7.50 13.07 -14.11
C LEU A 171 -8.02 13.02 -12.67
N VAL A 172 -7.38 13.75 -11.76
CA VAL A 172 -7.81 13.82 -10.34
C VAL A 172 -9.20 14.44 -10.21
N VAL A 173 -9.46 15.53 -10.93
CA VAL A 173 -10.78 16.17 -10.96
C VAL A 173 -11.83 15.25 -11.59
N ALA A 174 -11.50 14.57 -12.69
CA ALA A 174 -12.41 13.61 -13.32
C ALA A 174 -12.75 12.44 -12.38
N ALA A 175 -11.74 11.87 -11.71
CA ALA A 175 -11.89 10.84 -10.68
C ALA A 175 -12.80 11.30 -9.53
N PHE A 176 -12.60 12.54 -9.06
CA PHE A 176 -13.43 13.13 -8.00
C PHE A 176 -14.88 13.29 -8.47
N LEU A 177 -15.11 13.92 -9.63
CA LEU A 177 -16.46 14.13 -10.19
C LEU A 177 -17.19 12.82 -10.44
N PHE A 178 -16.48 11.78 -10.89
CA PHE A 178 -17.05 10.45 -11.07
C PHE A 178 -17.52 9.85 -9.73
N ASN A 179 -16.70 9.92 -8.67
CA ASN A 179 -17.13 9.48 -7.34
C ASN A 179 -18.32 10.28 -6.81
N VAL A 180 -18.33 11.60 -7.02
CA VAL A 180 -19.45 12.47 -6.61
C VAL A 180 -20.73 12.07 -7.34
N ALA A 181 -20.67 11.82 -8.65
CA ALA A 181 -21.82 11.36 -9.42
C ALA A 181 -22.37 10.03 -8.87
N LEU A 182 -21.49 9.08 -8.58
CA LEU A 182 -21.89 7.80 -7.96
C LEU A 182 -22.50 7.99 -6.57
N ALA A 183 -21.96 8.90 -5.76
CA ALA A 183 -22.48 9.20 -4.43
C ALA A 183 -23.88 9.85 -4.51
N ILE A 184 -24.09 10.78 -5.45
CA ILE A 184 -25.40 11.41 -5.68
C ILE A 184 -26.43 10.35 -6.04
N VAL A 185 -26.14 9.46 -6.99
CA VAL A 185 -27.06 8.38 -7.40
C VAL A 185 -27.43 7.49 -6.21
N GLN A 186 -26.47 7.13 -5.36
CA GLN A 186 -26.73 6.34 -4.15
C GLN A 186 -27.66 7.08 -3.17
N ILE A 187 -27.38 8.34 -2.88
CA ILE A 187 -28.18 9.17 -1.96
C ILE A 187 -29.61 9.32 -2.49
N THR A 188 -29.78 9.56 -3.79
CA THR A 188 -31.09 9.70 -4.42
C THR A 188 -31.89 8.40 -4.42
N ASN A 189 -31.25 7.26 -4.67
CA ASN A 189 -31.94 5.97 -4.78
C ASN A 189 -32.08 5.22 -3.46
N ARG A 190 -31.52 5.71 -2.35
CA ARG A 190 -31.47 5.02 -1.04
C ARG A 190 -31.01 3.55 -1.18
N SER A 191 -30.07 3.29 -2.08
CA SER A 191 -29.54 1.94 -2.30
C SER A 191 -28.64 1.54 -1.14
N ASP A 192 -28.90 0.37 -0.55
CA ASP A 192 -28.00 -0.23 0.45
C ASP A 192 -26.72 -0.77 -0.23
N GLY A 193 -25.57 -0.61 0.43
CA GLY A 193 -24.25 -1.08 -0.02
C GLY A 193 -23.35 -0.01 -0.65
N LEU A 194 -22.03 -0.20 -0.60
CA LEU A 194 -21.04 0.70 -1.21
C LEU A 194 -21.29 0.74 -2.74
N TYR A 195 -21.64 1.88 -3.32
CA TYR A 195 -21.93 1.99 -4.77
C TYR A 195 -23.12 1.17 -5.29
N GLY A 196 -23.99 0.64 -4.42
CA GLY A 196 -25.12 -0.21 -4.82
C GLY A 196 -24.71 -1.55 -5.46
N LEU A 197 -23.43 -1.92 -5.38
CA LEU A 197 -22.86 -3.14 -5.98
C LEU A 197 -22.52 -4.22 -4.96
N PHE A 198 -22.31 -3.84 -3.69
CA PHE A 198 -22.11 -4.79 -2.59
C PHE A 198 -23.45 -5.09 -1.91
N ILE A 199 -24.35 -5.74 -2.64
CA ILE A 199 -25.61 -6.22 -2.10
C ILE A 199 -25.37 -7.67 -1.60
N PRO A 200 -25.71 -8.00 -0.34
CA PRO A 200 -25.61 -9.37 0.15
C PRO A 200 -26.38 -10.35 -0.76
N GLY A 201 -25.70 -11.37 -1.29
CA GLY A 201 -26.34 -12.46 -2.04
C GLY A 201 -26.71 -12.16 -3.50
N SER A 202 -26.39 -10.99 -4.05
CA SER A 202 -26.58 -10.70 -5.48
C SER A 202 -25.56 -9.71 -6.02
N GLY A 203 -25.02 -10.02 -7.21
CA GLY A 203 -24.05 -9.16 -7.91
C GLY A 203 -23.61 -9.83 -9.22
N PRO A 204 -23.20 -9.05 -10.24
CA PRO A 204 -22.64 -9.62 -11.45
C PRO A 204 -21.33 -10.37 -11.14
N SER A 205 -20.99 -11.40 -11.90
CA SER A 205 -19.82 -12.29 -11.63
C SER A 205 -18.46 -11.59 -11.60
N TRP A 206 -18.38 -10.36 -12.11
CA TRP A 206 -17.20 -9.51 -12.10
C TRP A 206 -17.18 -8.50 -10.93
N ALA A 207 -18.29 -8.34 -10.21
CA ALA A 207 -18.37 -7.49 -9.04
C ALA A 207 -17.94 -8.27 -7.79
N PRO A 208 -17.22 -7.61 -6.87
CA PRO A 208 -16.77 -8.24 -5.64
C PRO A 208 -17.95 -8.53 -4.71
N SER A 209 -17.96 -9.75 -4.17
CA SER A 209 -18.99 -10.27 -3.28
C SER A 209 -18.75 -9.88 -1.82
N LEU A 210 -19.73 -10.14 -0.96
CA LEU A 210 -19.58 -9.98 0.48
C LEU A 210 -18.50 -10.90 1.05
N ASN A 211 -18.29 -12.08 0.44
CA ASN A 211 -17.18 -12.97 0.77
C ASN A 211 -15.84 -12.34 0.40
N ASP A 212 -15.73 -11.68 -0.77
CA ASP A 212 -14.49 -10.98 -1.15
C ASP A 212 -14.15 -9.83 -0.18
N LEU A 213 -15.16 -9.17 0.41
CA LEU A 213 -14.99 -8.16 1.46
C LEU A 213 -14.56 -8.74 2.82
N LEU A 214 -15.08 -9.92 3.18
CA LEU A 214 -14.74 -10.65 4.41
C LEU A 214 -13.36 -11.30 4.33
N ASP A 215 -13.01 -11.84 3.17
CA ASP A 215 -11.71 -12.45 2.87
C ASP A 215 -10.64 -11.39 2.56
N ALA A 216 -11.06 -10.16 2.23
CA ALA A 216 -10.13 -9.06 2.02
C ALA A 216 -9.41 -8.72 3.33
N PRO A 217 -8.08 -8.90 3.38
CA PRO A 217 -7.34 -8.72 4.62
C PRO A 217 -7.34 -7.24 4.97
N THR A 218 -7.84 -6.94 6.18
CA THR A 218 -7.95 -5.62 6.86
C THR A 218 -9.20 -4.77 6.58
N THR A 219 -10.19 -5.22 5.79
CA THR A 219 -11.41 -4.44 5.51
C THR A 219 -12.61 -4.82 6.38
N ALA A 220 -12.72 -6.09 6.76
CA ALA A 220 -13.76 -6.57 7.66
C ALA A 220 -13.13 -7.27 8.87
N ALA A 221 -13.48 -6.80 10.06
CA ALA A 221 -13.23 -7.54 11.29
C ALA A 221 -14.58 -7.99 11.81
N LEU A 222 -14.84 -9.30 11.75
CA LEU A 222 -16.03 -9.87 12.37
C LEU A 222 -15.84 -9.79 13.88
N ARG A 223 -16.66 -8.97 14.53
CA ARG A 223 -16.75 -8.99 15.99
C ARG A 223 -17.49 -10.26 16.38
N ASN A 224 -16.80 -11.17 17.08
CA ASN A 224 -17.47 -12.24 17.79
C ASN A 224 -18.39 -11.60 18.83
N LEU A 225 -19.70 -11.64 18.57
CA LEU A 225 -20.68 -11.49 19.63
C LEU A 225 -20.56 -12.78 20.43
N ALA A 226 -19.98 -12.68 21.63
CA ALA A 226 -20.03 -13.78 22.58
C ALA A 226 -21.49 -14.23 22.68
N ASP A 227 -21.72 -15.54 22.63
CA ASP A 227 -23.03 -16.12 22.86
C ASP A 227 -23.61 -15.46 24.11
N SER A 228 -24.75 -14.81 23.94
CA SER A 228 -25.57 -14.31 25.05
C SER A 228 -26.21 -15.52 25.75
N SER A 229 -25.37 -16.37 26.33
CA SER A 229 -25.73 -17.58 27.07
C SER A 229 -25.31 -17.51 28.54
N GLU A 230 -24.94 -16.33 29.05
CA GLU A 230 -24.89 -16.06 30.48
C GLU A 230 -25.83 -14.90 30.83
N LEU A 231 -27.10 -15.29 31.03
CA LEU A 231 -28.01 -14.71 32.01
C LEU A 231 -27.58 -15.18 33.41
#